data_AF-A0A178ZU94-F1
#
_entry.id   AF-A0A178ZU94-F1
#
_cell.length_a   1.000
_cell.length_b   1.000
_cell.length_c   1.000
_cell.angle_alpha   90.00
_cell.angle_beta   90.00
_cell.angle_gamma   90.00
#
_symmetry.space_group_name_H-M   'P 1'
#
loop_
_entity.id
_entity.type
_entity.pdbx_description
1 polymer ?
#
loop_
_entity_poly.entity_id
_entity_poly.type
_entity_poly.pdbx_seq_one_letter_code
_entity_poly.pdbx_strand_id
1 'polypeptide(L)'
;MIGFMDYIVHAFGTSTDWNPDNSYSSLTATSDALLTFQTPSTLSLHVSSLSTPNFASSYTLSTLGHIDGSISYLYSSVPLGHVPSEAPTIPLKYLTPGYRDIRLPVAFVPGQKKGLPKFLSEDGRKPILLHATLDLPPPSVLTALYARRISPKTLLSVSIYSKSASTPVTNSGPPPASVLAHIQHDAGQYSVEGLGSTDNGLLGVRGLWNFGLSPPKTPVISPSIAPPSSRVAGATDGFTEFLSPELGSPPQADALTAYQNRLASKPSLLSAGAEFYYSPLTHVIGLSTGLRFTTLTPHITPSEPLPQPTPSPNKPLAGTSAAILSTASHTLLTPSNIPHSSFPYTMTLTLTPLTGSISSTYSVRPTSALSLSSRFDFNFYSWESRYVVGGELWRPRRRRNSSSSAPFRDLESDATATGSNNETNADPIQWARTLTKDWFSPAERSLKETRIEREEENVLNFRVDDSWNVKALWTGRVKSLLVEVGVSVSPVSGAAAGGFRTSGTSAGTGSGKKGASYDGGGVKKWTGKVGVGIVYST
;
A
#
# COMPACT_ATOMS: atom_id res chain seq x y z
N MET A 1 -5.98 9.83 8.02
CA MET A 1 -4.84 8.92 8.35
C MET A 1 -5.35 7.53 8.78
N ILE A 2 -4.52 6.47 8.78
CA ILE A 2 -4.92 5.19 9.39
C ILE A 2 -5.02 5.32 10.91
N GLY A 3 -5.93 4.58 11.53
CA GLY A 3 -6.04 4.52 12.98
C GLY A 3 -4.82 3.82 13.60
N PHE A 4 -4.53 4.14 14.86
CA PHE A 4 -3.47 3.47 15.62
C PHE A 4 -3.64 1.95 15.64
N MET A 5 -4.89 1.49 15.65
CA MET A 5 -5.16 0.06 15.69
C MET A 5 -4.83 -0.67 14.40
N ASP A 6 -5.23 -0.09 13.26
CA ASP A 6 -4.89 -0.63 11.95
C ASP A 6 -3.37 -0.62 11.74
N TYR A 7 -2.69 0.41 12.27
CA TYR A 7 -1.24 0.48 12.29
C TYR A 7 -0.60 -0.69 13.05
N ILE A 8 -1.11 -1.04 14.24
CA ILE A 8 -0.58 -2.18 15.02
C ILE A 8 -0.84 -3.51 14.31
N VAL A 9 -2.03 -3.71 13.74
CA VAL A 9 -2.35 -4.94 12.99
C VAL A 9 -1.41 -5.07 11.78
N HIS A 10 -1.18 -3.98 11.06
CA HIS A 10 -0.22 -3.94 9.96
C HIS A 10 1.21 -4.23 10.45
N ALA A 11 1.63 -3.63 11.56
CA ALA A 11 2.94 -3.84 12.16
C ALA A 11 3.14 -5.31 12.60
N PHE A 12 2.13 -5.92 13.23
CA PHE A 12 2.10 -7.33 13.56
C PHE A 12 2.25 -8.20 12.30
N GLY A 13 1.50 -7.90 11.24
CA GLY A 13 1.63 -8.56 9.94
C GLY A 13 3.06 -8.45 9.37
N THR A 14 3.67 -7.28 9.41
CA THR A 14 5.06 -7.09 8.95
C THR A 14 6.07 -7.83 9.81
N SER A 15 5.90 -7.85 11.13
CA SER A 15 6.81 -8.54 12.07
C SER A 15 6.75 -10.06 11.94
N THR A 16 5.59 -10.58 11.52
CA THR A 16 5.37 -12.01 11.25
C THR A 16 5.67 -12.38 9.80
N ASP A 17 6.14 -11.44 8.98
CA ASP A 17 6.38 -11.65 7.54
C ASP A 17 5.13 -12.22 6.82
N TRP A 18 3.96 -11.69 7.17
CA TRP A 18 2.73 -11.94 6.44
C TRP A 18 2.66 -10.99 5.23
N ASN A 19 2.31 -11.53 4.06
CA ASN A 19 2.13 -10.74 2.85
C ASN A 19 0.64 -10.38 2.65
N PRO A 20 0.19 -9.17 3.03
CA PRO A 20 -1.20 -8.77 2.82
C PRO A 20 -1.54 -8.55 1.33
N ASP A 21 -0.54 -8.34 0.46
CA ASP A 21 -0.75 -8.02 -0.95
C ASP A 21 -1.14 -9.27 -1.77
N ASN A 22 -0.95 -10.48 -1.22
CA ASN A 22 -1.37 -11.75 -1.81
C ASN A 22 -2.78 -12.17 -1.36
N SER A 23 -3.71 -11.22 -1.37
CA SER A 23 -5.11 -11.42 -1.00
C SER A 23 -6.02 -10.83 -2.05
N TYR A 24 -7.15 -11.48 -2.34
CA TYR A 24 -8.18 -10.91 -3.20
C TYR A 24 -8.72 -9.58 -2.65
N SER A 25 -8.83 -9.45 -1.32
CA SER A 25 -9.26 -8.20 -0.66
C SER A 25 -8.33 -7.02 -0.93
N SER A 26 -7.05 -7.31 -1.21
CA SER A 26 -6.02 -6.30 -1.46
C SER A 26 -5.87 -5.94 -2.94
N LEU A 27 -6.71 -6.50 -3.82
CA LEU A 27 -6.53 -6.40 -5.28
C LEU A 27 -6.55 -4.94 -5.75
N THR A 28 -7.46 -4.11 -5.23
CA THR A 28 -7.60 -2.67 -5.55
C THR A 28 -6.94 -1.75 -4.53
N ALA A 29 -6.17 -2.29 -3.58
CA ALA A 29 -5.72 -1.55 -2.41
C ALA A 29 -4.73 -0.41 -2.72
N THR A 30 -4.04 -0.45 -3.87
CA THR A 30 -3.19 0.65 -4.38
C THR A 30 -4.03 1.82 -4.90
N SER A 31 -5.03 1.54 -5.74
CA SER A 31 -5.94 2.57 -6.26
C SER A 31 -6.83 3.14 -5.15
N ASP A 32 -7.33 2.32 -4.24
CA ASP A 32 -8.19 2.79 -3.16
C ASP A 32 -7.40 3.66 -2.17
N ALA A 33 -6.12 3.36 -1.91
CA ALA A 33 -5.28 4.21 -1.08
C ALA A 33 -5.08 5.62 -1.67
N LEU A 34 -4.96 5.74 -3.00
CA LEU A 34 -4.74 7.02 -3.69
C LEU A 34 -6.03 7.80 -3.96
N LEU A 35 -7.16 7.11 -4.16
CA LEU A 35 -8.43 7.72 -4.58
C LEU A 35 -9.46 7.82 -3.46
N THR A 36 -9.38 6.95 -2.45
CA THR A 36 -10.37 6.85 -1.38
C THR A 36 -9.74 7.30 -0.06
N PHE A 37 -9.53 8.62 0.07
CA PHE A 37 -9.17 9.25 1.34
C PHE A 37 -10.33 10.05 1.90
N GLN A 38 -10.42 10.07 3.24
CA GLN A 38 -11.38 10.90 3.96
C GLN A 38 -10.74 12.26 4.27
N THR A 39 -11.46 13.33 3.96
CA THR A 39 -11.05 14.69 4.35
C THR A 39 -11.78 15.05 5.65
N PRO A 40 -11.10 15.51 6.71
CA PRO A 40 -11.78 16.03 7.89
C PRO A 40 -12.74 17.16 7.51
N SER A 41 -13.89 17.21 8.16
CA SER A 41 -14.94 18.21 7.91
C SER A 41 -15.03 19.28 9.00
N THR A 42 -14.42 19.02 10.16
CA THR A 42 -14.42 19.89 11.34
C THR A 42 -13.02 19.93 11.95
N LEU A 43 -12.83 20.73 13.00
CA LEU A 43 -11.62 20.68 13.82
C LEU A 43 -11.75 19.51 14.81
N SER A 44 -10.85 18.53 14.71
CA SER A 44 -10.73 17.43 15.65
C SER A 44 -9.33 17.34 16.24
N LEU A 45 -9.25 17.05 17.54
CA LEU A 45 -8.02 16.84 18.27
C LEU A 45 -8.06 15.43 18.88
N HIS A 46 -7.13 14.58 18.47
CA HIS A 46 -6.98 13.22 18.96
C HIS A 46 -5.74 13.18 19.87
N VAL A 47 -5.95 12.82 21.13
CA VAL A 47 -4.90 12.67 22.13
C VAL A 47 -4.91 11.24 22.62
N SER A 48 -3.82 10.51 22.42
CA SER A 48 -3.64 9.16 22.94
C SER A 48 -2.43 9.05 23.84
N SER A 49 -2.53 8.22 24.87
CA SER A 49 -1.47 7.96 25.83
C SER A 49 -1.44 6.48 26.18
N LEU A 50 -0.24 5.92 26.27
CA LEU A 50 -0.03 4.57 26.76
C LEU A 50 0.05 4.57 28.30
N SER A 51 -1.01 4.13 28.98
CA SER A 51 -1.07 4.08 30.45
C SER A 51 -0.27 2.92 31.03
N THR A 52 -0.23 1.79 30.33
CA THR A 52 0.64 0.63 30.61
C THR A 52 1.11 0.04 29.29
N PRO A 53 2.18 -0.78 29.23
CA PRO A 53 2.65 -1.42 28.00
C PRO A 53 1.57 -2.10 27.16
N ASN A 54 0.52 -2.61 27.81
CA ASN A 54 -0.59 -3.33 27.18
C ASN A 54 -1.90 -2.52 27.15
N PHE A 55 -1.92 -1.29 27.65
CA PHE A 55 -3.16 -0.51 27.80
C PHE A 55 -2.94 0.93 27.39
N ALA A 56 -3.75 1.41 26.44
CA ALA A 56 -3.71 2.77 25.96
C ALA A 56 -5.08 3.44 26.06
N SER A 57 -5.09 4.71 26.46
CA SER A 57 -6.26 5.57 26.47
C SER A 57 -6.19 6.56 25.31
N SER A 58 -7.34 6.88 24.72
CA SER A 58 -7.46 7.85 23.64
C SER A 58 -8.66 8.75 23.90
N TYR A 59 -8.52 10.03 23.59
CA TYR A 59 -9.57 11.04 23.70
C TYR A 59 -9.63 11.80 22.39
N THR A 60 -10.84 11.98 21.88
CA THR A 60 -11.11 12.72 20.66
C THR A 60 -12.04 13.88 21.00
N LEU A 61 -11.52 15.09 20.80
CA LEU A 61 -12.22 16.34 21.03
C LEU A 61 -12.57 16.94 19.67
N SER A 62 -13.86 17.10 19.38
CA SER A 62 -14.32 17.73 18.15
C SER A 62 -15.06 19.04 18.45
N THR A 63 -15.05 19.99 17.51
CA THR A 63 -15.87 21.21 17.64
C THR A 63 -17.37 20.95 17.54
N LEU A 64 -17.78 19.70 17.27
CA LEU A 64 -19.19 19.27 17.24
C LEU A 64 -19.76 19.02 18.65
N GLY A 65 -19.01 19.32 19.71
CA GLY A 65 -19.48 19.25 21.10
C GLY A 65 -19.58 17.84 21.67
N HIS A 66 -19.03 16.84 20.98
CA HIS A 66 -18.94 15.46 21.45
C HIS A 66 -17.49 15.16 21.82
N ILE A 67 -17.30 14.69 23.05
CA ILE A 67 -16.02 14.17 23.56
C ILE A 67 -16.16 12.66 23.57
N ASP A 68 -15.47 12.00 22.65
CA ASP A 68 -15.43 10.55 22.62
C ASP A 68 -14.10 10.09 23.20
N GLY A 69 -14.13 9.19 24.17
CA GLY A 69 -12.97 8.56 24.77
C GLY A 69 -12.95 7.08 24.43
N SER A 70 -11.77 6.50 24.27
CA SER A 70 -11.64 5.06 24.10
C SER A 70 -10.52 4.50 24.95
N ILE A 71 -10.74 3.27 25.38
CA ILE A 71 -9.81 2.50 26.18
C ILE A 71 -9.46 1.26 25.40
N SER A 72 -8.18 1.07 25.12
CA SER A 72 -7.68 -0.04 24.32
C SER A 72 -6.73 -0.93 25.11
N TYR A 73 -6.88 -2.23 24.93
CA TYR A 73 -6.02 -3.27 25.45
C TYR A 73 -5.35 -3.98 24.28
N LEU A 74 -4.03 -4.13 24.36
CA LEU A 74 -3.22 -4.76 23.34
C LEU A 74 -2.32 -5.81 24.01
N TYR A 75 -2.35 -7.02 23.48
CA TYR A 75 -1.40 -8.06 23.83
C TYR A 75 -0.88 -8.72 22.56
N SER A 76 0.44 -8.73 22.38
CA SER A 76 1.09 -9.44 21.28
C SER A 76 2.12 -10.41 21.85
N SER A 77 2.14 -11.62 21.33
CA SER A 77 3.18 -12.60 21.69
C SER A 77 4.52 -12.33 20.99
N VAL A 78 4.54 -11.45 19.98
CA VAL A 78 5.75 -11.05 19.25
C VAL A 78 6.17 -9.69 19.80
N PRO A 79 7.45 -9.49 20.17
CA PRO A 79 7.90 -8.19 20.66
C PRO A 79 7.83 -7.14 19.54
N LEU A 80 6.87 -6.21 19.67
CA LEU A 80 6.69 -5.09 18.75
C LEU A 80 7.63 -3.90 19.09
N GLY A 81 8.68 -4.09 19.89
CA GLY A 81 9.56 -2.99 20.33
C GLY A 81 10.35 -2.28 19.22
N HIS A 82 10.43 -2.88 18.03
CA HIS A 82 11.01 -2.24 16.84
C HIS A 82 10.03 -1.28 16.13
N VAL A 83 8.76 -1.30 16.53
CA VAL A 83 7.68 -0.50 15.97
C VAL A 83 7.49 0.72 16.86
N PRO A 84 7.77 1.94 16.38
CA PRO A 84 7.56 3.15 17.16
C PRO A 84 6.08 3.30 17.57
N SER A 85 5.81 3.65 18.82
CA SER A 85 4.45 3.92 19.34
C SER A 85 4.14 5.42 19.44
N GLU A 86 5.16 6.27 19.55
CA GLU A 86 4.98 7.71 19.69
C GLU A 86 4.71 8.36 18.32
N ALA A 87 3.73 9.27 18.24
CA ALA A 87 3.38 10.00 17.01
C ALA A 87 4.58 10.65 16.28
N PRO A 88 5.55 11.32 16.94
CA PRO A 88 6.71 11.89 16.24
C PRO A 88 7.68 10.85 15.67
N THR A 89 7.64 9.61 16.16
CA THR A 89 8.60 8.56 15.77
C THR A 89 8.10 7.68 14.63
N ILE A 90 6.78 7.52 14.45
CA ILE A 90 6.17 6.68 13.42
C ILE A 90 6.30 7.32 12.03
N PRO A 91 7.04 6.74 11.06
CA PRO A 91 7.21 7.32 9.72
C PRO A 91 5.88 7.60 9.02
N LEU A 92 5.77 8.74 8.34
CA LEU A 92 4.49 9.18 7.75
C LEU A 92 3.97 8.19 6.70
N LYS A 93 4.89 7.51 6.00
CA LYS A 93 4.58 6.46 5.00
C LYS A 93 3.76 5.30 5.55
N TYR A 94 3.85 5.00 6.85
CA TYR A 94 3.01 3.96 7.47
C TYR A 94 1.65 4.49 7.92
N LEU A 95 1.50 5.81 8.13
CA LEU A 95 0.27 6.43 8.62
C LEU A 95 -0.66 6.91 7.50
N THR A 96 -0.08 7.30 6.37
CA THR A 96 -0.83 7.72 5.19
C THR A 96 -0.94 6.54 4.23
N PRO A 97 -2.15 6.03 3.93
CA PRO A 97 -2.31 5.07 2.85
C PRO A 97 -1.87 5.74 1.56
N GLY A 98 -0.94 5.11 0.84
CA GLY A 98 -0.37 5.63 -0.39
C GLY A 98 -0.08 4.51 -1.38
N TYR A 99 0.70 4.81 -2.41
CA TYR A 99 1.13 3.81 -3.38
C TYR A 99 2.04 2.79 -2.68
N ARG A 100 1.62 1.51 -2.74
CA ARG A 100 2.38 0.37 -2.22
C ARG A 100 2.96 -0.43 -3.36
N ASP A 101 4.25 -0.72 -3.27
CA ASP A 101 4.91 -1.68 -4.16
C ASP A 101 4.51 -3.09 -3.70
N ILE A 102 3.91 -3.87 -4.60
CA ILE A 102 3.41 -5.21 -4.25
C ILE A 102 4.59 -6.14 -3.98
N ARG A 103 4.58 -6.76 -2.80
CA ARG A 103 5.58 -7.77 -2.44
C ARG A 103 5.32 -9.07 -3.19
N LEU A 104 6.36 -9.62 -3.82
CA LEU A 104 6.27 -10.90 -4.52
C LEU A 104 5.86 -12.01 -3.54
N PRO A 105 4.82 -12.80 -3.87
CA PRO A 105 4.52 -14.01 -3.13
C PRO A 105 5.66 -15.01 -3.32
N VAL A 106 6.41 -15.31 -2.27
CA VAL A 106 7.44 -16.35 -2.30
C VAL A 106 6.78 -17.70 -2.03
N ALA A 107 6.85 -18.61 -3.00
CA ALA A 107 6.37 -19.97 -2.80
C ALA A 107 7.23 -20.70 -1.75
N PHE A 108 6.59 -21.30 -0.75
CA PHE A 108 7.28 -22.15 0.22
C PHE A 108 7.79 -23.42 -0.46
N VAL A 109 9.08 -23.47 -0.82
CA VAL A 109 9.73 -24.67 -1.34
C VAL A 109 9.97 -25.66 -0.19
N PRO A 110 9.39 -26.88 -0.22
CA PRO A 110 9.66 -27.89 0.79
C PRO A 110 11.13 -28.31 0.74
N GLY A 111 11.87 -28.17 1.85
CA GLY A 111 13.25 -28.66 1.98
C GLY A 111 14.32 -27.58 2.19
N GLN A 112 14.04 -26.31 1.91
CA GLN A 112 14.94 -25.21 2.29
C GLN A 112 14.75 -24.86 3.78
N LYS A 113 15.59 -25.44 4.64
CA LYS A 113 15.68 -25.07 6.07
C LYS A 113 16.42 -23.74 6.31
N LYS A 114 17.09 -23.18 5.30
CA LYS A 114 17.77 -21.88 5.37
C LYS A 114 16.79 -20.77 5.06
N GLY A 115 16.31 -20.09 6.10
CA GLY A 115 15.48 -18.89 5.97
C GLY A 115 13.99 -19.11 6.20
N LEU A 116 13.60 -19.99 7.13
CA LEU A 116 12.25 -19.93 7.70
C LEU A 116 12.13 -18.54 8.36
N PRO A 117 11.36 -17.55 7.84
CA PRO A 117 11.10 -16.30 8.57
C PRO A 117 10.56 -16.66 9.97
N LYS A 118 10.71 -15.78 10.97
CA LYS A 118 10.35 -16.04 12.38
C LYS A 118 8.87 -16.49 12.54
N PHE A 119 8.55 -17.75 12.24
CA PHE A 119 7.20 -18.34 12.34
C PHE A 119 6.84 -18.67 13.78
N LEU A 120 7.87 -18.95 14.56
CA LEU A 120 7.79 -19.13 15.99
C LEU A 120 8.22 -17.81 16.62
N SER A 121 7.46 -17.34 17.61
CA SER A 121 7.94 -16.30 18.52
C SER A 121 9.23 -16.79 19.18
N GLU A 122 10.02 -15.87 19.75
CA GLU A 122 11.30 -16.21 20.42
C GLU A 122 11.13 -17.30 21.50
N ASP A 123 9.91 -17.44 22.05
CA ASP A 123 9.50 -18.47 23.01
C ASP A 123 9.03 -19.81 22.40
N GLY A 124 9.15 -20.02 21.09
CA GLY A 124 8.65 -21.21 20.39
C GLY A 124 7.11 -21.25 20.23
N ARG A 125 6.40 -20.20 20.66
CA ARG A 125 4.93 -20.10 20.59
C ARG A 125 4.48 -19.57 19.22
N LYS A 126 3.30 -20.01 18.77
CA LYS A 126 2.65 -19.47 17.56
C LYS A 126 2.26 -18.01 17.80
N PRO A 127 2.48 -17.10 16.84
CA PRO A 127 2.24 -15.68 17.06
C PRO A 127 0.75 -15.39 17.18
N ILE A 128 0.39 -14.61 18.21
CA ILE A 128 -0.95 -14.21 18.58
C ILE A 128 -0.96 -12.70 18.82
N LEU A 129 -2.03 -12.06 18.35
CA LEU A 129 -2.36 -10.67 18.61
C LEU A 129 -3.78 -10.64 19.19
N LEU A 130 -3.90 -10.08 20.38
CA LEU A 130 -5.17 -9.74 21.01
C LEU A 130 -5.27 -8.23 21.08
N HIS A 131 -6.39 -7.73 20.60
CA HIS A 131 -6.72 -6.33 20.68
C HIS A 131 -8.18 -6.19 21.13
N ALA A 132 -8.45 -5.27 22.04
CA ALA A 132 -9.82 -4.85 22.35
C ALA A 132 -9.85 -3.34 22.58
N THR A 133 -10.81 -2.63 21.99
CA THR A 133 -11.08 -1.22 22.25
C THR A 133 -12.53 -1.05 22.71
N LEU A 134 -12.71 -0.33 23.81
CA LEU A 134 -13.98 0.07 24.37
C LEU A 134 -14.14 1.58 24.19
N ASP A 135 -15.09 1.98 23.36
CA ASP A 135 -15.46 3.37 23.14
C ASP A 135 -16.52 3.83 24.14
N LEU A 136 -16.33 5.03 24.70
CA LEU A 136 -17.14 5.71 25.70
C LEU A 136 -17.38 7.15 25.19
N PRO A 137 -18.51 7.84 25.45
CA PRO A 137 -19.62 7.57 26.37
C PRO A 137 -20.73 6.66 25.80
N PRO A 138 -21.77 6.29 26.59
CA PRO A 138 -22.88 5.47 26.10
C PRO A 138 -23.62 6.06 24.89
N PRO A 139 -23.98 5.25 23.87
CA PRO A 139 -23.85 3.79 23.81
C PRO A 139 -22.40 3.33 23.61
N SER A 140 -21.90 2.55 24.56
CA SER A 140 -20.53 2.06 24.55
C SER A 140 -20.38 0.96 23.51
N VAL A 141 -19.32 1.04 22.71
CA VAL A 141 -19.02 0.07 21.66
C VAL A 141 -17.76 -0.68 22.04
N LEU A 142 -17.87 -2.01 22.12
CA LEU A 142 -16.73 -2.89 22.30
C LEU A 142 -16.36 -3.49 20.95
N THR A 143 -15.14 -3.21 20.51
CA THR A 143 -14.50 -3.87 19.36
C THR A 143 -13.37 -4.74 19.86
N ALA A 144 -13.27 -5.98 19.40
CA ALA A 144 -12.14 -6.84 19.72
C ALA A 144 -11.66 -7.58 18.48
N LEU A 145 -10.36 -7.81 18.39
CA LEU A 145 -9.69 -8.52 17.32
C LEU A 145 -8.74 -9.55 17.94
N TYR A 146 -8.97 -10.81 17.60
CA TYR A 146 -8.10 -11.93 17.90
C TYR A 146 -7.47 -12.40 16.60
N ALA A 147 -6.16 -12.22 16.41
CA ALA A 147 -5.45 -12.76 15.26
C ALA A 147 -4.41 -13.79 15.73
N ARG A 148 -4.38 -14.94 15.08
CA ARG A 148 -3.46 -16.04 15.38
C ARG A 148 -2.98 -16.69 14.09
N ARG A 149 -1.67 -16.88 14.00
CA ARG A 149 -1.08 -17.69 12.95
C ARG A 149 -1.16 -19.17 13.33
N ILE A 150 -2.02 -19.93 12.66
CA ILE A 150 -2.20 -21.37 12.93
C ILE A 150 -1.06 -22.17 12.32
N SER A 151 -0.66 -21.78 11.11
CA SER A 151 0.42 -22.39 10.33
C SER A 151 1.22 -21.29 9.61
N PRO A 152 2.43 -21.59 9.10
CA PRO A 152 3.19 -20.65 8.26
C PRO A 152 2.37 -19.98 7.16
N LYS A 153 1.43 -20.74 6.60
CA LYS A 153 0.58 -20.38 5.47
C LYS A 153 -0.81 -19.93 5.88
N THR A 154 -1.23 -20.13 7.14
CA THR A 154 -2.62 -19.93 7.57
C THR A 154 -2.71 -18.93 8.71
N LEU A 155 -3.43 -17.83 8.48
CA LEU A 155 -3.79 -16.82 9.46
C LEU A 155 -5.28 -16.90 9.78
N LEU A 156 -5.62 -16.94 11.07
CA LEU A 156 -6.99 -16.84 11.57
C LEU A 156 -7.15 -15.48 12.25
N SER A 157 -8.20 -14.76 11.89
CA SER A 157 -8.62 -13.51 12.52
C SER A 157 -10.09 -13.62 12.92
N VAL A 158 -10.41 -13.27 14.16
CA VAL A 158 -11.77 -13.19 14.67
C VAL A 158 -11.99 -11.79 15.20
N SER A 159 -12.92 -11.06 14.60
CA SER A 159 -13.32 -9.73 15.06
C SER A 159 -14.69 -9.80 15.70
N ILE A 160 -14.83 -9.17 16.86
CA ILE A 160 -16.05 -9.11 17.66
C ILE A 160 -16.45 -7.64 17.74
N TYR A 161 -17.74 -7.38 17.56
CA TYR A 161 -18.34 -6.08 17.71
C TYR A 161 -19.56 -6.21 18.62
N SER A 162 -19.67 -5.38 19.65
CA SER A 162 -20.83 -5.35 20.54
C SER A 162 -21.15 -3.90 20.88
N LYS A 163 -22.44 -3.54 20.80
CA LYS A 163 -22.91 -2.19 21.12
C LYS A 163 -23.90 -2.26 22.28
N SER A 164 -23.64 -1.47 23.32
CA SER A 164 -24.58 -1.35 24.44
C SER A 164 -25.77 -0.47 24.08
N ALA A 165 -26.92 -0.74 24.68
CA ALA A 165 -28.11 0.10 24.57
C ALA A 165 -28.10 1.15 25.69
N SER A 166 -28.45 2.40 25.36
CA SER A 166 -28.44 3.53 26.29
C SER A 166 -29.60 3.50 27.31
N THR A 167 -30.64 2.70 27.06
CA THR A 167 -31.79 2.53 27.97
C THR A 167 -31.97 1.05 28.32
N PRO A 168 -31.86 0.66 29.61
CA PRO A 168 -32.26 -0.68 30.04
C PRO A 168 -33.80 -0.72 30.05
N VAL A 169 -34.41 -0.87 28.87
CA VAL A 169 -35.84 -1.15 28.80
C VAL A 169 -35.99 -2.60 29.25
N THR A 170 -36.81 -2.82 30.28
CA THR A 170 -37.07 -4.14 30.89
C THR A 170 -37.67 -5.19 29.93
N ASN A 171 -37.80 -4.87 28.65
CA ASN A 171 -38.30 -5.70 27.55
C ASN A 171 -37.47 -5.57 26.24
N SER A 172 -36.29 -4.92 26.24
CA SER A 172 -35.44 -4.91 25.03
C SER A 172 -34.69 -6.23 24.90
N GLY A 173 -34.68 -6.79 23.68
CA GLY A 173 -33.91 -8.00 23.36
C GLY A 173 -32.41 -7.88 23.65
N PRO A 174 -31.63 -8.97 23.48
CA PRO A 174 -30.20 -8.96 23.74
C PRO A 174 -29.49 -7.86 22.93
N PRO A 175 -28.45 -7.21 23.48
CA PRO A 175 -27.73 -6.14 22.79
C PRO A 175 -27.15 -6.65 21.47
N PRO A 176 -27.14 -5.83 20.40
CA PRO A 176 -26.61 -6.24 19.12
C PRO A 176 -25.11 -6.55 19.24
N ALA A 177 -24.77 -7.80 18.94
CA ALA A 177 -23.41 -8.28 18.91
C ALA A 177 -23.19 -9.09 17.62
N SER A 178 -22.06 -8.87 16.97
CA SER A 178 -21.66 -9.59 15.77
C SER A 178 -20.24 -10.10 15.89
N VAL A 179 -20.02 -11.30 15.35
CA VAL A 179 -18.72 -11.96 15.28
C VAL A 179 -18.44 -12.23 13.81
N LEU A 180 -17.25 -11.83 13.38
CA LEU A 180 -16.72 -12.12 12.05
C LEU A 180 -15.48 -12.98 12.19
N ALA A 181 -15.52 -14.18 11.62
CA ALA A 181 -14.38 -15.08 11.48
C ALA A 181 -13.81 -14.96 10.07
N HIS A 182 -12.49 -14.82 9.98
CA HIS A 182 -11.74 -14.70 8.74
C HIS A 182 -10.54 -15.64 8.79
N ILE A 183 -10.47 -16.58 7.84
CA ILE A 183 -9.34 -17.48 7.68
C ILE A 183 -8.68 -17.20 6.33
N GLN A 184 -7.36 -17.00 6.34
CA GLN A 184 -6.57 -16.77 5.13
C GLN A 184 -5.53 -17.87 5.01
N HIS A 185 -5.42 -18.47 3.83
CA HIS A 185 -4.42 -19.47 3.49
C HIS A 185 -3.61 -19.02 2.29
N ASP A 186 -2.37 -18.61 2.53
CA ASP A 186 -1.41 -18.13 1.53
C ASP A 186 -0.37 -19.21 1.22
N ALA A 187 -0.41 -19.74 0.00
CA ALA A 187 0.57 -20.70 -0.52
C ALA A 187 1.59 -20.05 -1.48
N GLY A 188 1.57 -18.72 -1.62
CA GLY A 188 2.35 -17.96 -2.59
C GLY A 188 1.69 -17.95 -3.97
N GLN A 189 1.68 -19.09 -4.66
CA GLN A 189 1.05 -19.19 -6.00
C GLN A 189 -0.45 -18.94 -5.98
N TYR A 190 -1.13 -19.42 -4.94
CA TYR A 190 -2.54 -19.18 -4.73
C TYR A 190 -2.79 -18.76 -3.28
N SER A 191 -3.86 -18.01 -3.09
CA SER A 191 -4.35 -17.57 -1.79
C SER A 191 -5.84 -17.80 -1.71
N VAL A 192 -6.30 -18.41 -0.62
CA VAL A 192 -7.72 -18.70 -0.38
C VAL A 192 -8.14 -18.07 0.94
N GLU A 193 -9.26 -17.36 0.95
CA GLU A 193 -9.83 -16.74 2.14
C GLU A 193 -11.24 -17.27 2.39
N GLY A 194 -11.54 -17.61 3.64
CA GLY A 194 -12.88 -17.95 4.10
C GLY A 194 -13.37 -16.89 5.09
N LEU A 195 -14.61 -16.45 4.93
CA LEU A 195 -15.26 -15.45 5.75
C LEU A 195 -16.57 -16.01 6.30
N GLY A 196 -16.87 -15.72 7.57
CA GLY A 196 -18.13 -16.04 8.20
C GLY A 196 -18.54 -14.92 9.15
N SER A 197 -19.77 -14.42 9.05
CA SER A 197 -20.33 -13.39 9.93
C SER A 197 -21.62 -13.87 10.59
N THR A 198 -21.78 -13.64 11.89
CA THR A 198 -22.99 -14.01 12.63
C THR A 198 -24.13 -12.99 12.51
N ASP A 199 -23.88 -11.78 12.01
CA ASP A 199 -24.87 -10.70 11.92
C ASP A 199 -25.98 -11.05 10.91
N ASN A 200 -25.57 -11.26 9.65
CA ASN A 200 -26.45 -11.68 8.56
C ASN A 200 -26.23 -13.14 8.15
N GLY A 201 -25.52 -13.93 8.97
CA GLY A 201 -25.13 -15.31 8.59
C GLY A 201 -24.27 -15.37 7.33
N LEU A 202 -23.55 -14.30 6.98
CA LEU A 202 -22.85 -14.18 5.70
C LEU A 202 -21.65 -15.15 5.66
N LEU A 203 -21.63 -16.05 4.69
CA LEU A 203 -20.49 -16.90 4.38
C LEU A 203 -19.87 -16.42 3.06
N GLY A 204 -18.54 -16.33 3.03
CA GLY A 204 -17.80 -15.89 1.86
C GLY A 204 -16.56 -16.73 1.61
N VAL A 205 -16.22 -16.92 0.35
CA VAL A 205 -14.95 -17.53 -0.07
C VAL A 205 -14.33 -16.64 -1.13
N ARG A 206 -13.03 -16.39 -1.00
CA ARG A 206 -12.23 -15.65 -1.97
C ARG A 206 -11.05 -16.48 -2.42
N GLY A 207 -10.69 -16.37 -3.68
CA GLY A 207 -9.52 -17.03 -4.26
C GLY A 207 -8.73 -16.05 -5.10
N LEU A 208 -7.41 -16.11 -4.99
CA LEU A 208 -6.46 -15.39 -5.85
C LEU A 208 -5.43 -16.39 -6.37
N TRP A 209 -5.13 -16.30 -7.66
CA TRP A 209 -4.15 -17.11 -8.36
C TRP A 209 -3.13 -16.21 -9.05
N ASN A 210 -1.85 -16.46 -8.78
CA ASN A 210 -0.73 -15.73 -9.35
C ASN A 210 -0.08 -16.52 -10.48
N PHE A 211 -0.01 -15.92 -11.66
CA PHE A 211 0.64 -16.49 -12.83
C PHE A 211 2.13 -16.15 -12.85
N GLY A 212 2.94 -17.06 -13.42
CA GLY A 212 4.38 -16.86 -13.59
C GLY A 212 5.25 -17.14 -12.36
N LEU A 213 4.65 -17.53 -11.23
CA LEU A 213 5.36 -17.84 -9.97
C LEU A 213 5.53 -19.33 -9.68
N SER A 214 5.16 -20.25 -10.59
CA SER A 214 5.31 -21.68 -10.32
C SER A 214 6.79 -22.07 -10.23
N PRO A 215 7.26 -22.70 -9.12
CA PRO A 215 8.58 -23.30 -9.13
C PRO A 215 8.64 -24.42 -10.19
N PRO A 216 9.82 -24.72 -10.77
CA PRO A 216 9.97 -25.84 -11.68
C PRO A 216 9.51 -27.13 -10.98
N LYS A 217 8.53 -27.85 -11.56
CA LYS A 217 8.13 -29.16 -11.04
C LYS A 217 9.33 -30.09 -11.16
N THR A 218 9.81 -30.64 -10.04
CA THR A 218 10.72 -31.79 -10.06
C THR A 218 10.06 -32.91 -10.85
N PRO A 219 10.69 -33.44 -11.92
CA PRO A 219 10.22 -34.69 -12.51
C PRO A 219 10.41 -35.77 -11.46
N VAL A 220 9.29 -36.27 -10.92
CA VAL A 220 9.30 -37.53 -10.18
C VAL A 220 9.63 -38.58 -11.22
N ILE A 221 10.88 -39.04 -11.24
CA ILE A 221 11.23 -40.27 -11.93
C ILE A 221 10.48 -41.37 -11.16
N SER A 222 9.28 -41.69 -11.62
CA SER A 222 8.66 -42.97 -11.31
C SER A 222 9.65 -44.03 -11.79
N PRO A 223 10.15 -44.95 -10.94
CA PRO A 223 10.96 -46.04 -11.43
C PRO A 223 10.05 -46.93 -12.27
N SER A 224 10.05 -46.71 -13.59
CA SER A 224 9.50 -47.68 -14.52
C SER A 224 10.37 -48.92 -14.37
N ILE A 225 9.82 -49.94 -13.70
CA ILE A 225 10.34 -51.29 -13.73
C ILE A 225 10.34 -51.70 -15.20
N ALA A 226 11.51 -51.65 -15.84
CA ALA A 226 11.70 -52.28 -17.13
C ALA A 226 11.64 -53.81 -16.93
N PRO A 227 10.86 -54.56 -17.70
CA PRO A 227 10.94 -56.01 -17.67
C PRO A 227 12.29 -56.46 -18.26
N PRO A 228 12.91 -57.54 -17.76
CA PRO A 228 14.17 -58.03 -18.30
C PRO A 228 13.91 -58.65 -19.68
N SER A 229 14.32 -57.98 -20.75
CA SER A 229 14.42 -58.62 -22.06
C SER A 229 15.67 -59.50 -22.08
N SER A 230 15.45 -60.78 -22.30
CA SER A 230 16.47 -61.79 -22.52
C SER A 230 17.34 -61.42 -23.72
N ARG A 231 18.66 -61.40 -23.50
CA ARG A 231 19.66 -61.34 -24.57
C ARG A 231 19.61 -62.64 -25.36
N VAL A 232 19.34 -62.56 -26.65
CA VAL A 232 19.75 -63.56 -27.64
C VAL A 232 20.67 -62.84 -28.63
N ALA A 233 21.89 -63.36 -28.76
CA ALA A 233 22.89 -62.91 -29.70
C ALA A 233 22.59 -63.46 -31.10
N GLY A 234 22.75 -62.64 -32.14
CA GLY A 234 22.77 -63.11 -33.53
C GLY A 234 22.64 -62.02 -34.61
N ALA A 235 23.79 -61.65 -35.19
CA ALA A 235 24.06 -61.25 -36.59
C ALA A 235 23.44 -59.98 -37.23
N THR A 236 24.36 -59.13 -37.75
CA THR A 236 24.40 -58.36 -39.03
C THR A 236 23.07 -57.86 -39.62
N ASP A 237 22.87 -56.60 -39.99
CA ASP A 237 23.65 -55.77 -40.91
C ASP A 237 23.07 -54.34 -40.91
N GLY A 238 23.82 -53.36 -41.43
CA GLY A 238 23.72 -51.94 -41.06
C GLY A 238 22.48 -51.12 -41.44
N PHE A 239 22.32 -50.00 -40.73
CA PHE A 239 21.82 -48.72 -41.23
C PHE A 239 22.42 -47.60 -40.37
N THR A 240 23.11 -46.64 -41.00
CA THR A 240 23.62 -45.40 -40.40
C THR A 240 22.45 -44.46 -40.10
N GLU A 241 22.13 -44.27 -38.83
CA GLU A 241 21.18 -43.26 -38.38
C GLU A 241 21.92 -42.17 -37.58
N PHE A 242 21.68 -40.92 -37.96
CA PHE A 242 22.38 -39.73 -37.50
C PHE A 242 22.26 -39.53 -35.98
N LEU A 243 23.39 -39.32 -35.31
CA LEU A 243 23.45 -38.83 -33.93
C LEU A 243 22.84 -37.43 -33.85
N SER A 244 21.64 -37.33 -33.27
CA SER A 244 21.13 -36.06 -32.75
C SER A 244 21.84 -35.78 -31.42
N PRO A 245 22.35 -34.56 -31.16
CA PRO A 245 22.93 -34.25 -29.86
C PRO A 245 21.78 -34.20 -28.85
N GLU A 246 21.75 -35.14 -27.91
CA GLU A 246 20.91 -35.05 -26.73
C GLU A 246 21.21 -33.74 -26.01
N LEU A 247 20.29 -32.78 -26.12
CA LEU A 247 20.30 -31.58 -25.31
C LEU A 247 19.90 -31.99 -23.89
N GLY A 248 20.90 -32.41 -23.11
CA GLY A 248 20.74 -32.76 -21.72
C GLY A 248 20.05 -31.63 -20.95
N SER A 249 18.99 -31.97 -20.22
CA SER A 249 18.30 -31.03 -19.34
C SER A 249 19.29 -30.43 -18.33
N PRO A 250 19.26 -29.11 -18.09
CA PRO A 250 20.20 -28.47 -17.17
C PRO A 250 20.05 -29.05 -15.75
N PRO A 251 21.15 -29.13 -14.97
CA PRO A 251 21.11 -29.66 -13.62
C PRO A 251 20.14 -28.84 -12.75
N GLN A 252 19.41 -29.51 -11.88
CA GLN A 252 18.29 -28.95 -11.09
C GLN A 252 18.64 -27.67 -10.30
N ALA A 253 19.89 -27.51 -9.87
CA ALA A 253 20.39 -26.31 -9.20
C ALA A 253 20.41 -25.09 -10.15
N ASP A 254 20.72 -25.28 -11.43
CA ASP A 254 20.71 -24.23 -12.45
C ASP A 254 19.28 -23.80 -12.77
N ALA A 255 18.31 -24.72 -12.74
CA ALA A 255 16.90 -24.41 -12.97
C ALA A 255 16.28 -23.56 -11.85
N LEU A 256 16.58 -23.86 -10.58
CA LEU A 256 16.14 -23.05 -9.43
C LEU A 256 16.82 -21.67 -9.41
N THR A 257 18.11 -21.63 -9.71
CA THR A 257 18.88 -20.37 -9.79
C THR A 257 18.42 -19.53 -10.96
N ALA A 258 18.14 -20.12 -12.14
CA ALA A 258 17.56 -19.42 -13.29
C ALA A 258 16.14 -18.91 -13.02
N TYR A 259 15.34 -19.67 -12.27
CA TYR A 259 14.02 -19.23 -11.81
C TYR A 259 14.12 -18.03 -10.84
N GLN A 260 15.04 -18.09 -9.88
CA GLN A 260 15.32 -16.96 -8.96
C GLN A 260 15.85 -15.73 -9.72
N ASN A 261 16.74 -15.92 -10.70
CA ASN A 261 17.27 -14.85 -11.55
C ASN A 261 16.20 -14.26 -12.46
N ARG A 262 15.24 -15.06 -12.96
CA ARG A 262 14.07 -14.58 -13.70
C ARG A 262 13.16 -13.72 -12.82
N LEU A 263 12.88 -14.18 -11.60
CA LEU A 263 12.12 -13.40 -10.62
C LEU A 263 12.83 -12.10 -10.24
N ALA A 264 14.16 -12.10 -10.16
CA ALA A 264 14.95 -10.91 -9.81
C ALA A 264 15.10 -9.90 -10.98
N SER A 265 15.16 -10.38 -12.22
CA SER A 265 15.59 -9.55 -13.37
C SER A 265 14.49 -8.70 -14.01
N LYS A 266 13.20 -9.08 -13.93
CA LYS A 266 12.04 -8.31 -14.41
C LYS A 266 10.72 -8.97 -13.96
N PRO A 267 10.23 -8.75 -12.74
CA PRO A 267 9.00 -9.38 -12.29
C PRO A 267 7.78 -8.55 -12.73
N SER A 268 7.07 -9.02 -13.76
CA SER A 268 5.67 -8.67 -13.95
C SER A 268 4.81 -9.73 -13.26
N LEU A 269 3.90 -9.31 -12.39
CA LEU A 269 2.97 -10.19 -11.71
C LEU A 269 1.57 -10.01 -12.30
N LEU A 270 1.04 -11.09 -12.86
CA LEU A 270 -0.35 -11.21 -13.26
C LEU A 270 -1.08 -12.07 -12.23
N SER A 271 -2.14 -11.54 -11.63
CA SER A 271 -3.00 -12.23 -10.68
C SER A 271 -4.44 -12.23 -11.18
N ALA A 272 -5.15 -13.33 -11.03
CA ALA A 272 -6.58 -13.42 -11.26
C ALA A 272 -7.27 -14.01 -10.04
N GLY A 273 -8.46 -13.54 -9.70
CA GLY A 273 -9.19 -14.05 -8.56
C GLY A 273 -10.69 -13.85 -8.69
N ALA A 274 -11.39 -14.40 -7.71
CA ALA A 274 -12.83 -14.27 -7.58
C ALA A 274 -13.23 -14.32 -6.11
N GLU A 275 -14.37 -13.73 -5.80
CA GLU A 275 -15.05 -13.87 -4.52
C GLU A 275 -16.50 -14.27 -4.72
N PHE A 276 -17.00 -15.05 -3.79
CA PHE A 276 -18.37 -15.52 -3.73
C PHE A 276 -18.87 -15.35 -2.30
N TYR A 277 -20.06 -14.76 -2.15
CA TYR A 277 -20.74 -14.61 -0.88
C TYR A 277 -22.15 -15.18 -0.95
N TYR A 278 -22.57 -15.78 0.15
CA TYR A 278 -23.92 -16.28 0.33
C TYR A 278 -24.37 -16.03 1.77
N SER A 279 -25.51 -15.38 1.93
CA SER A 279 -26.21 -15.31 3.21
C SER A 279 -27.43 -16.23 3.18
N PRO A 280 -27.50 -17.25 4.05
CA PRO A 280 -28.66 -18.13 4.16
C PRO A 280 -29.86 -17.41 4.82
N LEU A 281 -29.63 -16.34 5.59
CA LEU A 281 -30.70 -15.60 6.27
C LEU A 281 -31.41 -14.61 5.33
N THR A 282 -30.66 -13.96 4.44
CA THR A 282 -31.24 -12.98 3.49
C THR A 282 -31.39 -13.54 2.08
N HIS A 283 -30.90 -14.75 1.82
CA HIS A 283 -30.84 -15.38 0.49
C HIS A 283 -30.12 -14.54 -0.57
N VAL A 284 -29.24 -13.63 -0.16
CA VAL A 284 -28.47 -12.77 -1.06
C VAL A 284 -27.17 -13.49 -1.44
N ILE A 285 -26.89 -13.49 -2.75
CA ILE A 285 -25.65 -13.98 -3.34
C ILE A 285 -24.85 -12.78 -3.86
N GLY A 286 -23.55 -12.78 -3.58
CA GLY A 286 -22.60 -11.82 -4.15
C GLY A 286 -21.51 -12.56 -4.93
N LEU A 287 -21.11 -12.03 -6.07
CA LEU A 287 -20.03 -12.58 -6.88
C LEU A 287 -19.25 -11.45 -7.54
N SER A 288 -17.93 -11.46 -7.41
CA SER A 288 -17.05 -10.60 -8.20
C SER A 288 -15.82 -11.37 -8.69
N THR A 289 -15.30 -10.96 -9.83
CA THR A 289 -14.03 -11.46 -10.38
C THR A 289 -13.08 -10.30 -10.59
N GLY A 290 -11.78 -10.56 -10.47
CA GLY A 290 -10.76 -9.52 -10.49
C GLY A 290 -9.48 -9.98 -11.18
N LEU A 291 -8.88 -9.09 -11.97
CA LEU A 291 -7.57 -9.24 -12.56
C LEU A 291 -6.66 -8.11 -12.06
N ARG A 292 -5.40 -8.43 -11.81
CA ARG A 292 -4.36 -7.46 -11.44
C ARG A 292 -3.10 -7.74 -12.22
N PHE A 293 -2.58 -6.72 -12.90
CA PHE A 293 -1.30 -6.77 -13.58
C PHE A 293 -0.40 -5.69 -13.00
N THR A 294 0.78 -6.08 -12.52
CA THR A 294 1.71 -5.16 -11.85
C THR A 294 3.11 -5.33 -12.39
N THR A 295 3.78 -4.23 -12.67
CA THR A 295 5.20 -4.20 -12.99
C THR A 295 5.95 -3.80 -11.73
N LEU A 296 6.81 -4.68 -11.24
CA LEU A 296 7.60 -4.38 -10.05
C LEU A 296 8.84 -3.58 -10.44
N THR A 297 9.24 -2.70 -9.54
CA THR A 297 10.53 -2.01 -9.64
C THR A 297 11.65 -3.05 -9.66
N PRO A 298 12.59 -2.98 -10.63
CA PRO A 298 13.79 -3.81 -10.53
C PRO A 298 14.47 -3.45 -9.21
N HIS A 299 14.65 -4.45 -8.35
CA HIS A 299 15.45 -4.28 -7.15
C HIS A 299 16.85 -3.93 -7.65
N ILE A 300 17.24 -2.65 -7.61
CA ILE A 300 18.62 -2.25 -7.86
C ILE A 300 19.38 -2.77 -6.64
N THR A 301 19.82 -4.02 -6.70
CA THR A 301 20.91 -4.47 -5.86
C THR A 301 22.07 -3.52 -6.16
N PRO A 302 22.72 -2.93 -5.13
CA PRO A 302 24.00 -2.28 -5.34
C PRO A 302 24.86 -3.33 -6.03
N SER A 303 25.28 -3.02 -7.25
CA SER A 303 26.22 -3.85 -7.99
C SER A 303 27.39 -4.15 -7.05
N GLU A 304 27.53 -5.40 -6.64
CA GLU A 304 28.76 -5.92 -6.12
C GLU A 304 29.87 -5.51 -7.12
N PRO A 305 30.96 -4.87 -6.67
CA PRO A 305 31.97 -4.39 -7.60
C PRO A 305 32.53 -5.59 -8.35
N LEU A 306 32.27 -5.62 -9.66
CA LEU A 306 32.85 -6.58 -10.59
C LEU A 306 34.35 -6.69 -10.33
N PRO A 307 34.93 -7.91 -10.30
CA PRO A 307 36.38 -8.07 -10.21
C PRO A 307 37.04 -7.27 -11.32
N GLN A 308 37.90 -6.33 -10.95
CA GLN A 308 38.67 -5.52 -11.89
C GLN A 308 39.46 -6.45 -12.82
N PRO A 309 39.31 -6.34 -14.15
CA PRO A 309 40.17 -7.08 -15.06
C PRO A 309 41.59 -6.48 -14.97
N THR A 310 42.55 -7.34 -14.66
CA THR A 310 43.98 -7.05 -14.67
C THR A 310 44.42 -6.46 -16.02
N PRO A 311 45.28 -5.42 -16.03
CA PRO A 311 45.69 -4.76 -17.26
C PRO A 311 46.63 -5.65 -18.06
N SER A 312 46.19 -6.11 -19.24
CA SER A 312 47.09 -6.64 -20.27
C SER A 312 47.55 -5.50 -21.18
N PRO A 313 48.81 -5.50 -21.62
CA PRO A 313 49.38 -4.39 -22.36
C PRO A 313 49.11 -4.60 -23.84
N ASN A 314 47.94 -4.16 -24.33
CA ASN A 314 47.74 -3.87 -25.75
C ASN A 314 46.54 -2.95 -25.90
N LYS A 315 46.83 -1.66 -26.06
CA LYS A 315 45.87 -0.57 -26.19
C LYS A 315 45.58 -0.35 -27.68
N PRO A 316 44.34 -0.49 -28.17
CA PRO A 316 43.91 0.26 -29.33
C PRO A 316 43.21 1.54 -28.88
N LEU A 317 43.47 2.60 -29.65
CA LEU A 317 43.03 3.97 -29.43
C LEU A 317 41.50 4.10 -29.39
N ALA A 318 41.05 5.07 -28.60
CA ALA A 318 39.67 5.53 -28.54
C ALA A 318 39.19 6.01 -29.91
N GLY A 319 38.01 5.54 -30.33
CA GLY A 319 37.29 6.08 -31.47
C GLY A 319 36.92 5.07 -32.55
N THR A 320 36.15 4.02 -32.22
CA THR A 320 35.37 3.29 -33.23
C THR A 320 34.03 2.82 -32.63
N SER A 321 32.99 2.94 -33.45
CA SER A 321 31.55 2.80 -33.24
C SER A 321 31.03 1.43 -32.74
N ALA A 322 31.87 0.58 -32.16
CA ALA A 322 31.50 -0.77 -31.73
C ALA A 322 30.93 -0.86 -30.30
N ALA A 323 31.11 0.16 -29.46
CA ALA A 323 30.62 0.15 -28.07
C ALA A 323 29.09 0.32 -27.95
N ILE A 324 28.43 0.85 -28.98
CA ILE A 324 26.96 1.04 -28.99
C ILE A 324 26.23 -0.26 -29.39
N LEU A 325 26.91 -1.18 -30.10
CA LEU A 325 26.30 -2.42 -30.56
C LEU A 325 26.28 -3.53 -29.50
N SER A 326 27.17 -3.49 -28.49
CA SER A 326 27.19 -4.49 -27.42
C SER A 326 26.03 -4.37 -26.42
N THR A 327 25.36 -3.21 -26.34
CA THR A 327 24.13 -3.04 -25.57
C THR A 327 22.87 -3.37 -26.38
N ALA A 328 22.98 -3.46 -27.71
CA ALA A 328 21.85 -3.69 -28.61
C ALA A 328 21.64 -5.17 -28.97
N SER A 329 22.65 -6.03 -28.79
CA SER A 329 22.61 -7.44 -29.18
C SER A 329 21.92 -8.37 -28.16
N HIS A 330 21.65 -7.91 -26.93
CA HIS A 330 20.80 -8.66 -25.98
C HIS A 330 19.31 -8.28 -26.02
N THR A 331 18.93 -7.34 -26.90
CA THR A 331 17.54 -6.87 -27.06
C THR A 331 16.82 -7.46 -28.28
N LEU A 332 17.44 -8.37 -29.05
CA LEU A 332 16.93 -8.76 -30.37
C LEU A 332 16.50 -10.23 -30.54
N LEU A 333 16.30 -11.00 -29.46
CA LEU A 333 15.76 -12.37 -29.58
C LEU A 333 14.60 -12.65 -28.60
N THR A 334 13.56 -11.81 -28.63
CA THR A 334 12.17 -12.19 -28.28
C THR A 334 11.19 -11.19 -28.92
N PRO A 335 10.14 -11.63 -29.65
CA PRO A 335 9.20 -10.72 -30.29
C PRO A 335 8.09 -10.30 -29.31
N SER A 336 8.23 -9.13 -28.67
CA SER A 336 7.11 -8.33 -28.14
C SER A 336 7.61 -6.92 -27.79
N ASN A 337 7.77 -6.11 -28.84
CA ASN A 337 8.33 -4.76 -28.76
C ASN A 337 7.24 -3.75 -28.36
N ILE A 338 7.01 -3.61 -27.05
CA ILE A 338 6.44 -2.40 -26.46
C ILE A 338 7.51 -1.90 -25.47
N PRO A 339 8.01 -0.65 -25.59
CA PRO A 339 8.96 -0.11 -24.63
C PRO A 339 8.25 0.09 -23.29
N HIS A 340 8.28 -0.93 -22.43
CA HIS A 340 7.64 -0.90 -21.13
C HIS A 340 8.37 0.06 -20.19
N SER A 341 7.73 1.21 -19.96
CA SER A 341 7.69 2.00 -18.73
C SER A 341 8.85 1.80 -17.73
N SER A 342 9.70 2.81 -17.61
CA SER A 342 10.75 2.91 -16.58
C SER A 342 10.21 3.01 -15.13
N PHE A 343 8.90 3.10 -14.95
CA PHE A 343 8.23 3.30 -13.67
C PHE A 343 7.25 2.16 -13.35
N PRO A 344 7.11 1.78 -12.06
CA PRO A 344 6.18 0.73 -11.66
C PRO A 344 4.74 1.20 -11.83
N TYR A 345 3.89 0.29 -12.32
CA TYR A 345 2.46 0.53 -12.47
C TYR A 345 1.66 -0.72 -12.10
N THR A 346 0.45 -0.49 -11.63
CA THR A 346 -0.52 -1.49 -11.22
C THR A 346 -1.83 -1.20 -11.95
N MET A 347 -2.26 -2.14 -12.79
CA MET A 347 -3.55 -2.12 -13.45
C MET A 347 -4.45 -3.17 -12.82
N THR A 348 -5.69 -2.80 -12.49
CA THR A 348 -6.68 -3.76 -11.99
C THR A 348 -7.97 -3.65 -12.77
N LEU A 349 -8.65 -4.78 -12.93
CA LEU A 349 -9.95 -4.88 -13.57
C LEU A 349 -10.84 -5.74 -12.67
N THR A 350 -11.93 -5.19 -12.15
CA THR A 350 -12.92 -5.93 -11.37
C THR A 350 -14.26 -5.94 -12.09
N LEU A 351 -14.95 -7.07 -12.01
CA LEU A 351 -16.24 -7.32 -12.65
C LEU A 351 -17.19 -7.92 -11.62
N THR A 352 -18.36 -7.32 -11.45
CA THR A 352 -19.43 -7.83 -10.61
C THR A 352 -20.60 -8.24 -11.51
N PRO A 353 -20.61 -9.47 -12.05
CA PRO A 353 -21.56 -9.86 -13.10
C PRO A 353 -23.02 -9.78 -12.65
N LEU A 354 -23.32 -9.95 -11.36
CA LEU A 354 -24.69 -9.87 -10.83
C LEU A 354 -25.27 -8.45 -10.89
N THR A 355 -24.44 -7.43 -10.69
CA THR A 355 -24.87 -6.02 -10.72
C THR A 355 -24.51 -5.29 -12.00
N GLY A 356 -23.78 -5.94 -12.91
CA GLY A 356 -23.35 -5.37 -14.18
C GLY A 356 -22.26 -4.30 -14.06
N SER A 357 -21.59 -4.14 -12.91
CA SER A 357 -20.53 -3.15 -12.77
C SER A 357 -19.15 -3.69 -13.19
N ILE A 358 -18.42 -2.89 -13.95
CA ILE A 358 -17.04 -3.12 -14.36
C ILE A 358 -16.21 -1.92 -13.92
N SER A 359 -15.12 -2.17 -13.19
CA SER A 359 -14.21 -1.13 -12.71
C SER A 359 -12.80 -1.41 -13.20
N SER A 360 -12.18 -0.42 -13.82
CA SER A 360 -10.81 -0.45 -14.30
C SER A 360 -10.00 0.60 -13.57
N THR A 361 -8.89 0.20 -12.94
CA THR A 361 -7.99 1.13 -12.26
C THR A 361 -6.59 1.03 -12.84
N TYR A 362 -5.94 2.18 -12.93
CA TYR A 362 -4.56 2.32 -13.39
C TYR A 362 -3.82 3.22 -12.42
N SER A 363 -2.85 2.65 -11.71
CA SER A 363 -2.05 3.35 -10.71
C SER A 363 -0.57 3.30 -11.09
N VAL A 364 0.10 4.42 -11.00
CA VAL A 364 1.44 4.62 -11.50
C VAL A 364 2.27 5.43 -10.52
N ARG A 365 3.56 5.11 -10.40
CA ARG A 365 4.51 5.90 -9.59
C ARG A 365 5.65 6.42 -10.48
N PRO A 366 5.42 7.53 -11.23
CA PRO A 366 6.41 8.11 -12.14
C PRO A 366 7.69 8.58 -11.45
N THR A 367 7.60 9.01 -10.18
CA THR A 367 8.74 9.53 -9.41
C THR A 367 8.69 8.95 -7.99
N SER A 368 9.82 8.94 -7.28
CA SER A 368 9.87 8.50 -5.88
C SER A 368 8.96 9.32 -4.94
N ALA A 369 8.54 10.50 -5.38
CA ALA A 369 7.73 11.44 -4.63
C ALA A 369 6.31 11.66 -5.19
N LEU A 370 5.98 11.12 -6.38
CA LEU A 370 4.68 11.34 -7.01
C LEU A 370 4.08 10.00 -7.43
N SER A 371 2.86 9.74 -6.97
CA SER A 371 2.08 8.58 -7.38
C SER A 371 0.71 9.06 -7.85
N LEU A 372 0.24 8.55 -8.99
CA LEU A 372 -1.02 8.92 -9.62
C LEU A 372 -1.90 7.68 -9.77
N SER A 373 -3.21 7.87 -9.72
CA SER A 373 -4.19 6.82 -9.97
C SER A 373 -5.37 7.37 -10.76
N SER A 374 -5.89 6.57 -11.66
CA SER A 374 -7.14 6.81 -12.37
C SER A 374 -8.04 5.58 -12.24
N ARG A 375 -9.31 5.79 -11.93
CA ARG A 375 -10.33 4.77 -11.82
C ARG A 375 -11.51 5.11 -12.72
N PHE A 376 -11.92 4.13 -13.52
CA PHE A 376 -13.07 4.19 -14.40
C PHE A 376 -14.04 3.10 -13.99
N ASP A 377 -15.21 3.51 -13.51
CA ASP A 377 -16.30 2.61 -13.16
C ASP A 377 -17.40 2.74 -14.22
N PHE A 378 -17.91 1.62 -14.72
CA PHE A 378 -18.99 1.59 -15.68
C PHE A 378 -20.03 0.55 -15.25
N ASN A 379 -21.31 0.86 -15.42
CA ASN A 379 -22.39 -0.07 -15.14
C ASN A 379 -23.12 -0.41 -16.44
N PHE A 380 -23.11 -1.68 -16.83
CA PHE A 380 -23.76 -2.18 -18.05
C PHE A 380 -25.29 -2.04 -18.05
N TYR A 381 -25.93 -2.06 -16.86
CA TYR A 381 -27.38 -1.98 -16.79
C TYR A 381 -27.90 -0.55 -16.79
N SER A 382 -27.21 0.39 -16.13
CA SER A 382 -27.60 1.80 -16.09
C SER A 382 -26.92 2.67 -17.14
N TRP A 383 -25.90 2.14 -17.85
CA TRP A 383 -25.02 2.92 -18.74
C TRP A 383 -24.36 4.12 -18.05
N GLU A 384 -24.24 4.06 -16.73
CA GLU A 384 -23.60 5.09 -15.93
C GLU A 384 -22.09 4.87 -15.93
N SER A 385 -21.36 5.90 -16.31
CA SER A 385 -19.90 5.93 -16.26
C SER A 385 -19.45 6.95 -15.21
N ARG A 386 -18.57 6.53 -14.31
CA ARG A 386 -17.91 7.40 -13.34
C ARG A 386 -16.41 7.35 -13.55
N TYR A 387 -15.79 8.53 -13.60
CA TYR A 387 -14.34 8.66 -13.70
C TYR A 387 -13.79 9.44 -12.51
N VAL A 388 -12.72 8.92 -11.92
CA VAL A 388 -12.04 9.51 -10.77
C VAL A 388 -10.54 9.51 -11.02
N VAL A 389 -9.90 10.66 -10.81
CA VAL A 389 -8.44 10.81 -10.89
C VAL A 389 -7.95 11.34 -9.57
N GLY A 390 -6.81 10.86 -9.12
CA GLY A 390 -6.16 11.37 -7.92
C GLY A 390 -4.71 10.96 -7.85
N GLY A 391 -4.07 11.35 -6.78
CA GLY A 391 -2.68 11.03 -6.55
C GLY A 391 -2.18 11.57 -5.23
N GLU A 392 -0.98 11.14 -4.88
CA GLU A 392 -0.22 11.62 -3.75
C GLU A 392 1.06 12.31 -4.25
N LEU A 393 1.42 13.40 -3.60
CA LEU A 393 2.65 14.14 -3.82
C LEU A 393 3.37 14.29 -2.48
N TRP A 394 4.50 13.62 -2.38
CA TRP A 394 5.46 13.76 -1.29
C TRP A 394 6.35 14.96 -1.55
N ARG A 395 6.63 15.76 -0.53
CA ARG A 395 7.60 16.84 -0.67
C ARG A 395 9.00 16.24 -0.89
N PRO A 396 9.72 16.60 -1.97
CA PRO A 396 11.05 16.07 -2.21
C PRO A 396 12.01 16.51 -1.10
N ARG A 397 12.85 15.58 -0.64
CA ARG A 397 13.91 15.84 0.35
C ARG A 397 14.80 16.95 -0.20
N ARG A 398 14.90 18.07 0.51
CA ARG A 398 15.89 19.11 0.17
C ARG A 398 17.25 18.51 0.49
N ARG A 399 17.94 17.95 -0.51
CA ARG A 399 19.33 17.50 -0.35
C ARG A 399 20.14 18.71 0.09
N ARG A 400 20.48 18.74 1.37
CA ARG A 400 21.39 19.72 1.93
C ARG A 400 22.77 19.33 1.41
N ASN A 401 23.34 20.14 0.53
CA ASN A 401 24.70 19.91 0.04
C ASN A 401 25.66 19.93 1.23
N SER A 402 26.03 18.75 1.73
CA SER A 402 27.12 18.54 2.68
C SER A 402 28.47 18.51 1.96
N SER A 403 28.65 19.33 0.93
CA SER A 403 29.93 19.52 0.24
C SER A 403 30.59 20.80 0.74
N SER A 404 31.16 20.72 1.94
CA SER A 404 32.34 21.51 2.28
C SER A 404 33.13 20.76 3.35
N SER A 405 33.92 19.79 2.89
CA SER A 405 35.17 19.47 3.57
C SER A 405 35.96 20.77 3.62
N ALA A 406 36.00 21.41 4.79
CA ALA A 406 36.82 22.59 5.01
C ALA A 406 38.27 22.21 4.70
N PRO A 407 39.00 22.93 3.82
CA PRO A 407 40.44 22.83 3.79
C PRO A 407 40.93 23.37 5.13
N PHE A 408 41.73 22.56 5.81
CA PHE A 408 42.58 23.00 6.91
C PHE A 408 43.39 24.21 6.43
N ARG A 409 43.17 25.40 7.02
CA ARG A 409 44.01 26.58 6.77
C ARG A 409 44.91 26.77 7.98
N ASP A 410 46.13 26.28 7.85
CA ASP A 410 47.26 26.80 8.60
C ASP A 410 47.63 28.19 8.06
N LEU A 411 47.87 29.09 9.02
CA LEU A 411 48.61 30.36 9.02
C LEU A 411 48.54 31.39 7.88
N GLU A 412 48.51 32.63 8.38
CA GLU A 412 49.11 33.87 7.89
C GLU A 412 48.27 34.88 7.09
N SER A 413 48.51 36.12 7.50
CA SER A 413 47.94 37.39 7.08
C SER A 413 47.98 37.62 5.57
N ASP A 414 46.89 38.10 5.00
CA ASP A 414 46.94 39.44 4.41
C ASP A 414 45.55 40.03 4.16
N ALA A 415 45.47 41.34 4.28
CA ALA A 415 44.28 42.12 3.98
C ALA A 415 44.06 42.25 2.46
N THR A 416 42.82 42.61 2.10
CA THR A 416 42.34 43.07 0.77
C THR A 416 41.81 42.01 -0.22
N ALA A 417 40.48 41.93 -0.30
CA ALA A 417 39.69 41.78 -1.55
C ALA A 417 38.20 41.83 -1.17
N THR A 418 37.55 43.00 -1.27
CA THR A 418 36.61 43.37 -2.36
C THR A 418 35.54 42.31 -2.65
N GLY A 419 34.30 42.69 -2.35
CA GLY A 419 33.14 41.83 -2.42
C GLY A 419 32.80 41.29 -3.81
N SER A 420 32.22 40.10 -3.79
CA SER A 420 31.40 39.56 -4.86
C SER A 420 30.11 39.01 -4.26
N ASN A 421 29.07 39.84 -4.28
CA ASN A 421 27.72 39.44 -3.96
C ASN A 421 27.25 38.42 -5.00
N ASN A 422 27.26 37.14 -4.65
CA ASN A 422 26.41 36.16 -5.30
C ASN A 422 26.02 35.04 -4.32
N GLU A 423 25.37 35.45 -3.23
CA GLU A 423 24.75 34.52 -2.27
C GLU A 423 23.41 34.04 -2.84
N THR A 424 23.45 33.03 -3.70
CA THR A 424 22.24 32.25 -3.99
C THR A 424 21.89 31.40 -2.77
N ASN A 425 20.95 31.90 -1.96
CA ASN A 425 20.09 31.10 -1.06
C ASN A 425 20.83 30.16 -0.09
N ALA A 426 21.92 30.61 0.51
CA ALA A 426 22.55 29.91 1.63
C ALA A 426 21.71 30.13 2.90
N ASP A 427 21.18 29.04 3.48
CA ASP A 427 20.42 29.11 4.74
C ASP A 427 21.19 29.93 5.81
N PRO A 428 20.63 31.01 6.39
CA PRO A 428 21.35 31.98 7.23
C PRO A 428 21.87 31.43 8.58
N ILE A 429 21.60 30.15 8.87
CA ILE A 429 21.91 29.45 10.13
C ILE A 429 23.02 28.40 9.91
N GLN A 430 23.65 28.35 8.72
CA GLN A 430 24.73 27.39 8.42
C GLN A 430 25.91 27.53 9.40
N TRP A 431 26.34 28.77 9.67
CA TRP A 431 27.46 29.08 10.57
C TRP A 431 27.21 28.63 12.03
N ALA A 432 25.99 28.84 12.53
CA ALA A 432 25.60 28.42 13.88
C ALA A 432 25.57 26.90 13.97
N ARG A 433 25.09 26.22 12.92
CA ARG A 433 25.06 24.76 12.86
C ARG A 433 26.46 24.16 12.84
N THR A 434 27.40 24.75 12.10
CA THR A 434 28.80 24.29 12.08
C THR A 434 29.48 24.43 13.43
N LEU A 435 29.25 25.55 14.15
CA LEU A 435 29.79 25.74 15.51
C LEU A 435 29.18 24.76 16.51
N THR A 436 27.90 24.45 16.37
CA THR A 436 27.22 23.46 17.23
C THR A 436 27.53 22.01 16.87
N LYS A 437 28.27 21.73 15.78
CA LYS A 437 28.60 20.34 15.40
C LYS A 437 29.32 19.66 16.54
N ASP A 438 30.35 20.29 17.10
CA ASP A 438 31.22 19.69 18.12
C ASP A 438 30.55 19.52 19.48
N TRP A 439 29.36 20.12 19.68
CA TRP A 439 28.60 20.01 20.92
C TRP A 439 27.84 18.68 21.08
N PHE A 440 27.67 17.92 19.99
CA PHE A 440 26.91 16.67 20.01
C PHE A 440 27.77 15.49 19.55
N SER A 441 27.56 14.33 20.17
CA SER A 441 28.16 13.08 19.72
C SER A 441 27.65 12.68 18.32
N PRO A 442 28.39 11.88 17.54
CA PRO A 442 27.96 11.44 16.21
C PRO A 442 26.59 10.71 16.23
N ALA A 443 26.29 9.96 17.29
CA ALA A 443 25.01 9.28 17.46
C ALA A 443 23.86 10.28 17.63
N GLU A 444 24.03 11.28 18.50
CA GLU A 444 23.02 12.34 18.72
C GLU A 444 22.79 13.18 17.46
N ARG A 445 23.84 13.43 16.66
CA ARG A 445 23.70 14.11 15.37
C ARG A 445 22.79 13.33 14.42
N SER A 446 22.99 12.02 14.32
CA SER A 446 22.17 11.16 13.44
C SER A 446 20.71 11.12 13.91
N LEU A 447 20.46 11.09 15.22
CA LEU A 447 19.11 11.16 15.78
C LEU A 447 18.44 12.50 15.51
N LYS A 448 19.19 13.60 15.58
CA LYS A 448 18.69 14.95 15.28
C LYS A 448 18.40 15.13 13.80
N GLU A 449 19.27 14.63 12.92
CA GLU A 449 19.08 14.67 11.47
C GLU A 449 17.88 13.83 11.05
N THR A 450 17.75 12.60 11.56
CA THR A 450 16.58 11.76 11.31
C THR A 450 15.29 12.38 11.86
N ARG A 451 15.35 13.12 12.98
CA ARG A 451 14.20 13.88 13.49
C ARG A 451 13.81 15.04 12.57
N ILE A 452 14.77 15.83 12.09
CA ILE A 452 14.52 16.92 11.15
C ILE A 452 13.96 16.39 9.84
N GLU A 453 14.51 15.29 9.32
CA GLU A 453 14.00 14.63 8.12
C GLU A 453 12.55 14.19 8.29
N ARG A 454 12.21 13.62 9.46
CA ARG A 454 10.84 13.29 9.82
C ARG A 454 9.95 14.54 9.91
N GLU A 455 10.42 15.64 10.48
CA GLU A 455 9.65 16.89 10.55
C GLU A 455 9.39 17.52 9.17
N GLU A 456 10.25 17.26 8.17
CA GLU A 456 10.10 17.75 6.80
C GLU A 456 9.21 16.85 5.92
N GLU A 457 8.83 15.64 6.38
CA GLU A 457 7.91 14.73 5.69
C GLU A 457 6.51 15.35 5.58
N ASN A 458 6.06 15.57 4.35
CA ASN A 458 4.73 16.10 4.04
C ASN A 458 4.16 15.36 2.83
N VAL A 459 2.86 15.04 2.88
CA VAL A 459 2.11 14.39 1.81
C VAL A 459 0.90 15.22 1.46
N LEU A 460 0.71 15.46 0.17
CA LEU A 460 -0.49 16.04 -0.39
C LEU A 460 -1.21 14.99 -1.22
N ASN A 461 -2.37 14.56 -0.76
CA ASN A 461 -3.29 13.73 -1.55
C ASN A 461 -4.32 14.63 -2.22
N PHE A 462 -4.62 14.36 -3.49
CA PHE A 462 -5.64 15.09 -4.23
C PHE A 462 -6.50 14.15 -5.06
N ARG A 463 -7.73 14.56 -5.32
CA ARG A 463 -8.72 13.80 -6.08
C ARG A 463 -9.66 14.74 -6.81
N VAL A 464 -10.04 14.35 -8.01
CA VAL A 464 -11.05 15.00 -8.85
C VAL A 464 -12.00 13.94 -9.39
N ASP A 465 -13.30 14.14 -9.20
CA ASP A 465 -14.37 13.32 -9.78
C ASP A 465 -14.93 13.97 -11.05
N ASP A 466 -15.61 13.17 -11.88
CA ASP A 466 -16.42 13.57 -13.05
C ASP A 466 -17.35 14.79 -12.84
N SER A 467 -17.87 14.92 -11.63
CA SER A 467 -18.78 15.96 -11.15
C SER A 467 -18.05 17.23 -10.72
N TRP A 468 -16.75 17.35 -11.03
CA TRP A 468 -15.87 18.45 -10.61
C TRP A 468 -15.75 18.60 -9.09
N ASN A 469 -15.99 17.52 -8.35
CA ASN A 469 -15.72 17.47 -6.92
C ASN A 469 -14.22 17.32 -6.71
N VAL A 470 -13.59 18.37 -6.18
CA VAL A 470 -12.17 18.39 -5.87
C VAL A 470 -11.98 18.16 -4.38
N LYS A 471 -11.14 17.19 -4.02
CA LYS A 471 -10.69 16.96 -2.65
C LYS A 471 -9.18 17.07 -2.59
N ALA A 472 -8.69 17.73 -1.56
CA ALA A 472 -7.28 17.80 -1.24
C ALA A 472 -7.09 17.51 0.25
N LEU A 473 -6.03 16.78 0.58
CA LEU A 473 -5.69 16.40 1.93
C LEU A 473 -4.18 16.58 2.10
N TRP A 474 -3.80 17.53 2.93
CA TRP A 474 -2.43 17.72 3.35
C TRP A 474 -2.22 17.01 4.69
N THR A 475 -1.20 16.17 4.76
CA THR A 475 -0.75 15.54 6.02
C THR A 475 0.71 15.88 6.22
N GLY A 476 1.05 16.33 7.42
CA GLY A 476 2.39 16.78 7.74
C GLY A 476 2.63 16.87 9.23
N ARG A 477 3.91 16.96 9.61
CA ARG A 477 4.29 17.14 11.01
C ARG A 477 4.50 18.60 11.35
N VAL A 478 4.03 18.98 12.54
CA VAL A 478 4.31 20.27 13.17
C VAL A 478 4.87 19.98 14.56
N LYS A 479 6.19 19.99 14.70
CA LYS A 479 6.90 19.59 15.94
C LYS A 479 6.53 18.14 16.33
N SER A 480 5.91 17.96 17.50
CA SER A 480 5.43 16.66 18.01
C SER A 480 4.00 16.32 17.58
N LEU A 481 3.33 17.22 16.84
CA LEU A 481 1.95 17.05 16.39
C LEU A 481 1.93 16.54 14.96
N LEU A 482 1.02 15.62 14.69
CA LEU A 482 0.70 15.19 13.34
C LEU A 482 -0.59 15.90 12.92
N VAL A 483 -0.54 16.61 11.80
CA VAL A 483 -1.63 17.49 11.36
C VAL A 483 -2.14 17.01 10.01
N GLU A 484 -3.46 16.91 9.90
CA GLU A 484 -4.21 16.54 8.70
C GLU A 484 -5.17 17.68 8.35
N VAL A 485 -4.96 18.36 7.22
CA VAL A 485 -5.81 19.45 6.74
C VAL A 485 -6.52 18.99 5.48
N GLY A 486 -7.85 18.93 5.53
CA GLY A 486 -8.69 18.50 4.42
C GLY A 486 -9.50 19.65 3.85
N VAL A 487 -9.56 19.71 2.52
CA VAL A 487 -10.42 20.63 1.77
C VAL A 487 -11.21 19.83 0.76
N SER A 488 -12.52 20.06 0.70
CA SER A 488 -13.39 19.50 -0.33
C SER A 488 -14.22 20.62 -0.94
N VAL A 489 -14.26 20.70 -2.27
CA VAL A 489 -14.93 21.75 -3.02
C VAL A 489 -15.77 21.11 -4.12
N SER A 490 -17.04 21.48 -4.19
CA SER A 490 -18.00 20.96 -5.15
C SER A 490 -18.79 22.11 -5.80
N PRO A 491 -19.10 22.05 -7.10
CA PRO A 491 -19.98 23.03 -7.72
C PRO A 491 -21.39 22.94 -7.13
N VAL A 492 -22.02 24.06 -6.81
CA VAL A 492 -23.43 24.09 -6.44
C VAL A 492 -24.22 23.85 -7.73
N SER A 493 -24.81 22.66 -7.88
CA SER A 493 -25.78 22.45 -8.95
C SER A 493 -26.97 23.38 -8.67
N GLY A 494 -27.09 24.47 -9.41
CA GLY A 494 -28.34 25.21 -9.45
C GLY A 494 -29.41 24.21 -9.87
N ALA A 495 -30.45 24.07 -9.06
CA ALA A 495 -31.62 23.28 -9.43
C ALA A 495 -32.14 23.83 -10.76
N ALA A 496 -31.78 23.19 -11.87
CA ALA A 496 -32.40 23.42 -13.14
C ALA A 496 -33.85 22.95 -12.99
N ALA A 497 -34.75 23.93 -12.94
CA ALA A 497 -36.18 23.73 -13.01
C ALA A 497 -36.52 22.84 -14.22
N GLY A 498 -37.11 21.68 -13.93
CA GLY A 498 -37.56 20.73 -14.94
C GLY A 498 -38.47 19.65 -14.35
N GLY A 499 -39.19 19.98 -13.28
CA GLY A 499 -40.24 19.13 -12.71
C GLY A 499 -41.59 19.75 -13.03
N PHE A 500 -42.30 19.18 -14.00
CA PHE A 500 -43.67 19.50 -14.36
C PHE A 500 -44.56 19.38 -13.11
N ARG A 501 -44.89 20.51 -12.47
CA ARG A 501 -45.93 20.57 -11.43
C ARG A 501 -47.24 20.89 -12.12
N THR A 502 -48.11 19.90 -12.16
CA THR A 502 -49.51 20.03 -12.55
C THR A 502 -50.18 21.11 -11.69
N SER A 503 -50.94 21.96 -12.36
CA SER A 503 -51.66 23.09 -11.80
C SER A 503 -52.75 22.64 -10.82
N GLY A 504 -52.59 23.00 -9.54
CA GLY A 504 -53.68 23.08 -8.56
C GLY A 504 -54.01 24.55 -8.31
N THR A 505 -55.18 24.98 -8.77
CA THR A 505 -55.75 26.32 -8.57
C THR A 505 -55.97 26.62 -7.09
N SER A 506 -55.40 27.72 -6.59
CA SER A 506 -56.00 28.49 -5.49
C SER A 506 -55.58 29.95 -5.60
N ALA A 507 -56.59 30.82 -5.58
CA ALA A 507 -56.48 32.26 -5.68
C ALA A 507 -55.98 32.85 -4.35
N GLY A 508 -55.07 33.83 -4.45
CA GLY A 508 -54.58 34.60 -3.31
C GLY A 508 -53.90 35.86 -3.80
N THR A 509 -54.66 36.95 -3.80
CA THR A 509 -54.26 38.32 -4.10
C THR A 509 -53.22 38.82 -3.11
N GLY A 510 -52.07 39.29 -3.60
CA GLY A 510 -51.01 39.90 -2.79
C GLY A 510 -50.02 40.67 -3.64
N SER A 511 -50.25 41.97 -3.77
CA SER A 511 -49.39 42.92 -4.47
C SER A 511 -48.07 43.12 -3.71
N GLY A 512 -46.94 42.73 -4.32
CA GLY A 512 -45.59 43.02 -3.82
C GLY A 512 -44.63 43.17 -4.99
N LYS A 513 -44.11 44.39 -5.15
CA LYS A 513 -43.19 44.82 -6.23
C LYS A 513 -42.06 43.82 -6.46
N LYS A 514 -42.00 43.21 -7.66
CA LYS A 514 -40.80 42.53 -8.16
C LYS A 514 -39.75 43.57 -8.53
N GLY A 515 -38.75 43.75 -7.67
CA GLY A 515 -37.47 44.30 -8.09
C GLY A 515 -36.78 43.28 -8.99
N ALA A 516 -36.77 43.55 -10.29
CA ALA A 516 -35.97 42.81 -11.25
C ALA A 516 -34.49 43.13 -10.98
N SER A 517 -33.82 42.29 -10.19
CA SER A 517 -32.37 42.26 -10.17
C SER A 517 -31.91 41.57 -11.46
N TYR A 518 -31.30 42.35 -12.34
CA TYR A 518 -30.50 41.82 -13.44
C TYR A 518 -29.47 40.83 -12.87
N ASP A 519 -29.53 39.58 -13.33
CA ASP A 519 -28.56 38.53 -13.04
C ASP A 519 -27.27 38.85 -13.81
N GLY A 520 -26.46 39.72 -13.22
CA GLY A 520 -25.14 40.08 -13.71
C GLY A 520 -24.12 39.01 -13.33
N GLY A 521 -23.71 38.21 -14.33
CA GLY A 521 -22.44 37.49 -14.32
C GLY A 521 -22.48 36.10 -13.68
N GLY A 522 -22.33 35.07 -14.52
CA GLY A 522 -22.30 33.65 -14.14
C GLY A 522 -21.10 33.26 -13.26
N VAL A 523 -21.13 33.64 -11.99
CA VAL A 523 -20.28 33.03 -10.97
C VAL A 523 -20.93 31.71 -10.58
N LYS A 524 -20.42 30.60 -11.14
CA LYS A 524 -20.75 29.25 -10.65
C LYS A 524 -20.48 29.25 -9.13
N LYS A 525 -21.53 29.19 -8.31
CA LYS A 525 -21.39 29.13 -6.86
C LYS A 525 -20.70 27.80 -6.53
N TRP A 526 -19.59 27.86 -5.80
CA TRP A 526 -18.91 26.69 -5.27
C TRP A 526 -19.22 26.58 -3.78
N THR A 527 -19.45 25.36 -3.30
CA THR A 527 -19.56 25.08 -1.87
C THR A 527 -18.35 24.26 -1.45
N GLY A 528 -17.81 24.57 -0.28
CA GLY A 528 -16.60 23.93 0.21
C GLY A 528 -16.71 23.59 1.69
N LYS A 529 -16.03 22.51 2.09
CA LYS A 529 -15.81 22.14 3.49
C LYS A 529 -14.31 22.08 3.75
N VAL A 530 -13.91 22.64 4.88
CA VAL A 530 -12.53 22.61 5.37
C VAL A 530 -12.55 22.00 6.76
N GLY A 531 -11.64 21.08 7.03
CA GLY A 531 -11.46 20.50 8.35
C GLY A 531 -9.98 20.31 8.66
N VAL A 532 -9.68 20.21 9.96
CA VAL A 532 -8.33 20.07 10.47
C VAL A 532 -8.35 19.02 11.58
N GLY A 533 -7.62 17.93 11.39
CA GLY A 533 -7.35 16.92 12.40
C GLY A 533 -5.95 17.13 12.98
N ILE A 534 -5.84 17.15 14.30
CA ILE A 534 -4.56 17.19 15.01
C ILE A 534 -4.45 15.91 15.83
N VAL A 535 -3.37 15.18 15.69
CA VAL A 535 -3.09 13.94 16.42
C VAL A 535 -1.84 14.12 17.26
N TYR A 536 -1.96 13.78 18.54
CA TYR A 536 -0.88 13.74 19.51
C TYR A 536 -0.91 12.39 20.22
N SER A 537 0.20 11.66 20.21
CA SER A 537 0.33 10.38 20.90
C SER A 537 1.66 10.29 21.63
N THR A 538 1.62 9.84 22.88
CA THR A 538 2.77 9.62 23.76
C THR A 538 2.83 8.20 24.28
#